data_AF-A0A3M1LWK5-F1
#
_entry.id   AF-A0A3M1LWK5-F1
#
_cell.length_a   1.000
_cell.length_b   1.000
_cell.length_c   1.000
_cell.angle_alpha   90.00
_cell.angle_beta   90.00
_cell.angle_gamma   90.00
#
_symmetry.space_group_name_H-M   'P 1'
#
loop_
_entity.id
_entity.type
_entity.pdbx_description
1 polymer ?
#
loop_
_entity_poly.entity_id
_entity_poly.type
_entity_poly.pdbx_seq_one_letter_code
_entity_poly.pdbx_strand_id
1 'polypeptide(L)'
;MCGIVGIVEYAAQQPRISDELLERMSATIAHRGPDDAGTWVAPSRRCGFGFRRLAIIDLSAAGHQPMSTPDGRLTIVFNGEIYNHRALRAELEALGYRYRSRTDTETILYGYDAWGERVFERMHGMWALALWDERTGQLLCARDRIGKKPLYWWHRDGRFVFASEIKAILEHPAVERQVEWEE
;
A
#
# COMPACT_ATOMS: atom_id res chain seq x y z
N MET A 1 -5.71 9.71 -10.21
CA MET A 1 -5.10 8.37 -10.08
C MET A 1 -4.61 8.29 -8.66
N CYS A 2 -5.00 7.31 -7.84
CA CYS A 2 -4.63 7.25 -6.42
C CYS A 2 -3.11 7.41 -6.15
N GLY A 3 -2.78 7.72 -4.91
CA GLY A 3 -1.41 7.83 -4.42
C GLY A 3 -1.21 6.97 -3.16
N ILE A 4 -0.09 6.26 -3.09
CA ILE A 4 0.33 5.48 -1.92
C ILE A 4 1.64 6.05 -1.37
N VAL A 5 1.80 6.03 -0.04
CA VAL A 5 3.05 6.29 0.67
C VAL A 5 3.23 5.27 1.79
N GLY A 6 4.46 5.01 2.20
CA GLY A 6 4.71 4.24 3.41
C GLY A 6 6.15 4.23 3.87
N ILE A 7 6.32 3.80 5.12
CA ILE A 7 7.57 3.76 5.86
C ILE A 7 7.66 2.41 6.56
N VAL A 8 8.83 1.79 6.55
CA VAL A 8 9.18 0.66 7.42
C VAL A 8 10.49 0.94 8.14
N GLU A 9 10.50 0.77 9.46
CA GLU A 9 11.69 0.86 10.32
C GLU A 9 12.04 -0.54 10.87
N TYR A 10 12.92 -1.26 10.18
CA TYR A 10 13.24 -2.66 10.49
C TYR A 10 14.50 -2.83 11.35
N ALA A 11 15.42 -1.86 11.38
CA ALA A 11 16.60 -1.92 12.26
C ALA A 11 16.43 -1.13 13.58
N ALA A 12 15.36 -0.35 13.71
CA ALA A 12 15.13 0.47 14.91
C ALA A 12 14.76 -0.40 16.12
N GLN A 13 15.46 -0.19 17.24
CA GLN A 13 15.09 -0.81 18.52
C GLN A 13 13.76 -0.27 19.07
N GLN A 14 13.48 1.01 18.81
CA GLN A 14 12.21 1.65 19.13
C GLN A 14 11.72 2.38 17.87
N PRO A 15 10.94 1.73 17.00
CA PRO A 15 10.41 2.37 15.80
C PRO A 15 9.42 3.48 16.18
N ARG A 16 9.49 4.62 15.50
CA ARG A 16 8.73 5.85 15.84
C ARG A 16 8.02 6.44 14.62
N ILE A 17 7.45 5.58 13.78
CA ILE A 17 6.55 6.04 12.72
C ILE A 17 5.35 6.72 13.36
N SER A 18 5.01 7.91 12.88
CA SER A 18 3.90 8.73 13.38
C SER A 18 2.91 9.02 12.26
N ASP A 19 1.64 9.20 12.62
CA ASP A 19 0.59 9.55 11.67
C ASP A 19 0.88 10.90 11.02
N GLU A 20 1.39 11.88 11.77
CA GLU A 20 1.70 13.22 11.25
C GLU A 20 2.75 13.19 10.13
N LEU A 21 3.73 12.27 10.21
CA LEU A 21 4.70 12.09 9.15
C LEU A 21 4.05 11.49 7.90
N LEU A 22 3.21 10.48 8.04
CA LEU A 22 2.48 9.86 6.93
C LEU A 22 1.50 10.84 6.27
N GLU A 23 0.82 11.67 7.08
CA GLU A 23 -0.06 12.73 6.62
C GLU A 23 0.71 13.76 5.78
N ARG A 24 1.85 14.24 6.27
CA ARG A 24 2.72 15.16 5.51
C ARG A 24 3.18 14.57 4.19
N MET A 25 3.70 13.33 4.21
CA MET A 25 4.11 12.63 2.98
C MET A 25 2.94 12.51 1.99
N SER A 26 1.77 12.05 2.45
CA SER A 26 0.60 11.86 1.61
C SER A 26 0.01 13.18 1.09
N ALA A 27 0.13 14.29 1.83
CA ALA A 27 -0.38 15.59 1.43
C ALA A 27 0.33 16.13 0.18
N THR A 28 1.63 15.85 0.02
CA THR A 28 2.39 16.26 -1.19
C THR A 28 1.85 15.64 -2.48
N ILE A 29 1.10 14.54 -2.37
CA ILE A 29 0.48 13.83 -3.49
C ILE A 29 -1.05 13.92 -3.48
N ALA A 30 -1.64 14.91 -2.81
CA ALA A 30 -3.10 15.07 -2.76
C ALA A 30 -3.74 15.23 -4.16
N HIS A 31 -3.04 15.82 -5.13
CA HIS A 31 -3.49 15.98 -6.53
C HIS A 31 -3.79 14.66 -7.23
N ARG A 32 -3.23 13.55 -6.74
CA ARG A 32 -3.49 12.20 -7.25
C ARG A 32 -4.89 11.72 -6.90
N GLY A 33 -5.35 12.03 -5.70
CA GLY A 33 -6.58 11.52 -5.12
C GLY A 33 -7.20 12.52 -4.14
N PRO A 34 -8.02 13.45 -4.63
CA PRO A 34 -8.64 14.50 -3.81
C PRO A 34 -9.88 14.02 -3.04
N ASP A 35 -10.40 12.83 -3.33
CA ASP A 35 -11.74 12.42 -2.87
C ASP A 35 -11.72 11.79 -1.47
N ASP A 36 -10.61 11.17 -1.07
CA ASP A 36 -10.46 10.51 0.22
C ASP A 36 -8.97 10.38 0.59
N ALA A 37 -8.68 10.28 1.89
CA ALA A 37 -7.35 10.13 2.43
C ALA A 37 -7.37 9.30 3.71
N GLY A 38 -6.33 8.51 3.93
CA GLY A 38 -6.19 7.70 5.13
C GLY A 38 -4.74 7.47 5.49
N THR A 39 -4.49 7.28 6.79
CA THR A 39 -3.22 6.79 7.33
C THR A 39 -3.47 5.57 8.19
N TRP A 40 -2.43 4.76 8.34
CA TRP A 40 -2.44 3.62 9.25
C TRP A 40 -1.03 3.40 9.76
N VAL A 41 -0.90 3.16 11.06
CA VAL A 41 0.36 2.74 11.70
C VAL A 41 0.15 1.36 12.31
N ALA A 42 1.07 0.45 12.01
CA ALA A 42 1.06 -0.90 12.55
C ALA A 42 1.09 -0.88 14.08
N PRO A 43 0.48 -1.86 14.78
CA PRO A 43 0.59 -2.00 16.23
C PRO A 43 2.05 -2.06 16.71
N SER A 44 2.91 -2.78 15.99
CA SER A 44 4.37 -2.81 16.21
C SER A 44 5.09 -1.47 16.00
N ARG A 45 4.41 -0.48 15.39
CA ARG A 45 4.92 0.80 14.89
C ARG A 45 6.08 0.69 13.89
N ARG A 46 6.37 -0.53 13.41
CA ARG A 46 7.45 -0.81 12.44
C ARG A 46 7.06 -0.46 11.01
N CYS A 47 5.77 -0.39 10.72
CA CYS A 47 5.25 -0.05 9.41
C CYS A 47 4.18 1.04 9.54
N GLY A 48 4.12 1.93 8.55
CA GLY A 48 3.01 2.86 8.41
C GLY A 48 2.74 3.18 6.95
N PHE A 49 1.47 3.37 6.63
CA PHE A 49 0.98 3.63 5.28
C PHE A 49 0.12 4.89 5.23
N GLY A 50 0.15 5.56 4.09
CA GLY A 50 -0.75 6.67 3.77
C GLY A 50 -1.31 6.54 2.36
N PHE A 51 -2.50 7.08 2.15
CA PHE A 51 -3.25 6.94 0.91
C PHE A 51 -3.94 8.24 0.48
N ARG A 52 -4.06 8.43 -0.84
CA ARG A 52 -4.87 9.45 -1.50
C ARG A 52 -5.71 8.78 -2.57
N ARG A 53 -7.03 8.89 -2.48
CA ARG A 53 -7.97 8.18 -3.37
C ARG A 53 -8.55 9.10 -4.43
N LEU A 54 -8.58 8.62 -5.67
CA LEU A 54 -9.48 9.13 -6.69
C LEU A 54 -10.58 8.07 -6.90
N ALA A 55 -11.80 8.38 -6.49
CA ALA A 55 -12.94 7.48 -6.56
C ALA A 55 -13.52 7.50 -7.99
N ILE A 56 -13.15 6.51 -8.81
CA ILE A 56 -13.65 6.37 -10.19
C ILE A 56 -14.64 5.22 -10.33
N ILE A 57 -14.26 4.02 -9.87
CA ILE A 57 -15.03 2.78 -10.14
C ILE A 57 -15.98 2.47 -9.00
N ASP A 58 -15.45 2.41 -7.78
CA ASP A 58 -16.22 2.32 -6.56
C ASP A 58 -16.23 3.71 -5.93
N LEU A 59 -17.40 4.33 -5.82
CA LEU A 59 -17.61 5.63 -5.19
C LEU A 59 -17.94 5.52 -3.70
N SER A 60 -18.12 4.30 -3.20
CA SER A 60 -18.48 4.06 -1.80
C SER A 60 -17.29 4.27 -0.86
N ALA A 61 -17.59 4.46 0.42
CA ALA A 61 -16.58 4.47 1.49
C ALA A 61 -15.89 3.09 1.68
N ALA A 62 -16.43 2.01 1.10
CA ALA A 62 -15.86 0.68 1.24
C ALA A 62 -14.51 0.51 0.51
N GLY A 63 -14.16 1.45 -0.37
CA GLY A 63 -12.84 1.55 -1.01
C GLY A 63 -11.81 2.40 -0.26
N HIS A 64 -12.09 2.77 1.00
CA HIS A 64 -11.14 3.47 1.85
C HIS A 64 -9.88 2.62 2.07
N GLN A 65 -8.72 3.29 2.08
CA GLN A 65 -7.43 2.67 2.35
C GLN A 65 -6.58 3.60 3.24
N PRO A 66 -5.62 3.07 4.02
CA PRO A 66 -5.18 1.67 4.09
C PRO A 66 -6.27 0.68 4.52
N MET A 67 -6.33 -0.50 3.89
CA MET A 67 -7.35 -1.51 4.17
C MET A 67 -6.73 -2.68 4.90
N SER A 68 -7.37 -3.15 5.98
CA SER A 68 -6.90 -4.29 6.77
C SER A 68 -7.85 -5.47 6.72
N THR A 69 -7.32 -6.68 6.90
CA THR A 69 -8.14 -7.87 7.19
C THR A 69 -8.89 -7.70 8.53
N PRO A 70 -10.01 -8.43 8.75
CA PRO A 70 -10.81 -8.30 9.97
C PRO A 70 -10.06 -8.53 11.28
N ASP A 71 -9.03 -9.36 11.26
CA ASP A 71 -8.16 -9.68 12.40
C ASP A 71 -6.99 -8.69 12.55
N GLY A 72 -6.86 -7.72 11.65
CA GLY A 72 -5.79 -6.72 11.64
C GLY A 72 -4.42 -7.27 11.24
N ARG A 73 -4.34 -8.54 10.81
CA ARG A 73 -3.05 -9.17 10.45
C ARG A 73 -2.44 -8.56 9.21
N LEU A 74 -3.21 -8.46 8.13
CA LEU A 74 -2.73 -7.93 6.85
C LEU A 74 -3.28 -6.54 6.63
N THR A 75 -2.44 -5.61 6.18
CA THR A 75 -2.85 -4.26 5.77
C THR A 75 -2.27 -3.92 4.40
N ILE A 76 -3.06 -3.30 3.53
CA ILE A 76 -2.64 -2.94 2.16
C ILE A 76 -2.87 -1.45 1.86
N VAL A 77 -1.98 -0.90 1.03
CA VAL A 77 -2.25 0.26 0.18
C VAL A 77 -2.04 -0.10 -1.29
N PHE A 78 -2.94 0.35 -2.15
CA PHE A 78 -3.06 -0.06 -3.54
C PHE A 78 -3.48 1.11 -4.42
N ASN A 79 -2.65 1.42 -5.41
CA ASN A 79 -2.96 2.32 -6.51
C ASN A 79 -3.00 1.48 -7.79
N GLY A 80 -4.19 1.23 -8.32
CA GLY A 80 -4.33 0.35 -9.46
C GLY A 80 -5.77 0.03 -9.82
N GLU A 81 -5.90 -0.97 -10.67
CA GLU A 81 -7.15 -1.65 -10.97
C GLU A 81 -6.86 -3.10 -11.32
N ILE A 82 -7.57 -4.04 -10.69
CA ILE A 82 -7.52 -5.46 -11.03
C ILE A 82 -8.78 -5.85 -11.83
N TYR A 83 -8.64 -5.92 -13.15
CA TYR A 83 -9.74 -6.14 -14.08
C TYR A 83 -10.47 -7.47 -13.86
N ASN A 84 -9.75 -8.52 -13.43
CA ASN A 84 -10.33 -9.83 -13.17
C ASN A 84 -10.73 -10.05 -11.69
N HIS A 85 -10.82 -9.01 -10.87
CA HIS A 85 -11.08 -9.17 -9.43
C HIS A 85 -12.40 -9.90 -9.11
N ARG A 86 -13.44 -9.74 -9.95
CA ARG A 86 -14.72 -10.44 -9.76
C ARG A 86 -14.61 -11.95 -9.92
N ALA A 87 -13.78 -12.41 -10.85
CA ALA A 87 -13.53 -13.84 -11.05
C ALA A 87 -12.72 -14.42 -9.87
N LEU A 88 -11.66 -13.73 -9.46
CA LEU A 88 -10.86 -14.12 -8.30
C LEU A 88 -11.67 -14.12 -7.00
N ARG A 89 -12.58 -13.15 -6.85
CA ARG A 89 -13.52 -13.10 -5.72
C ARG A 89 -14.38 -14.35 -5.64
N ALA A 90 -14.92 -14.84 -6.76
CA ALA A 90 -15.73 -16.05 -6.76
C ALA A 90 -14.93 -17.27 -6.28
N GLU A 91 -13.65 -17.39 -6.68
CA GLU A 91 -12.75 -18.43 -6.17
C GLU A 91 -12.50 -18.28 -4.65
N LEU A 92 -12.30 -17.05 -4.16
CA LEU A 92 -12.06 -16.78 -2.74
C LEU A 92 -13.30 -16.99 -1.87
N GLU A 93 -14.49 -16.61 -2.35
CA GLU A 93 -15.76 -16.91 -1.67
C GLU A 93 -15.98 -18.43 -1.56
N ALA A 94 -15.60 -19.21 -2.58
CA ALA A 94 -15.64 -20.66 -2.53
C ALA A 94 -14.64 -21.27 -1.52
N LEU A 95 -13.54 -20.57 -1.21
CA LEU A 95 -12.60 -20.92 -0.14
C LEU A 95 -13.07 -20.47 1.25
N GLY A 96 -14.20 -19.78 1.35
CA GLY A 96 -14.83 -19.36 2.61
C GLY A 96 -14.57 -17.91 3.02
N TYR A 97 -13.90 -17.09 2.19
CA TYR A 97 -13.68 -15.67 2.48
C TYR A 97 -14.98 -14.88 2.42
N ARG A 98 -15.19 -14.00 3.40
CA ARG A 98 -16.39 -13.16 3.51
C ARG A 98 -16.05 -11.70 3.21
N TYR A 99 -16.52 -11.22 2.07
CA TYR A 99 -16.28 -9.86 1.63
C TYR A 99 -17.18 -8.83 2.34
N ARG A 100 -16.61 -7.67 2.64
CA ARG A 100 -17.29 -6.50 3.22
C ARG A 100 -17.41 -5.34 2.23
N SER A 101 -16.64 -5.40 1.15
CA SER A 101 -16.64 -4.43 0.05
C SER A 101 -16.87 -5.13 -1.29
N ARG A 102 -16.92 -4.34 -2.37
CA ARG A 102 -16.88 -4.84 -3.75
C ARG A 102 -15.58 -4.46 -4.47
N THR A 103 -14.57 -4.06 -3.71
CA THR A 103 -13.32 -3.51 -4.22
C THR A 103 -12.38 -4.63 -4.66
N ASP A 104 -11.52 -4.32 -5.62
CA ASP A 104 -10.38 -5.16 -5.95
C ASP A 104 -9.37 -5.22 -4.80
N THR A 105 -9.23 -4.15 -4.01
CA THR A 105 -8.32 -4.07 -2.85
C THR A 105 -8.56 -5.21 -1.86
N GLU A 106 -9.82 -5.48 -1.49
CA GLU A 106 -10.16 -6.61 -0.61
C GLU A 106 -9.87 -7.96 -1.28
N THR A 107 -10.01 -8.05 -2.61
CA THR A 107 -9.66 -9.25 -3.38
C THR A 107 -8.16 -9.52 -3.33
N ILE A 108 -7.33 -8.48 -3.35
CA ILE A 108 -5.87 -8.63 -3.22
C ILE A 108 -5.50 -9.11 -1.81
N LEU A 109 -6.10 -8.54 -0.76
CA LEU A 109 -5.84 -8.96 0.63
C LEU A 109 -6.15 -10.44 0.84
N TYR A 110 -7.36 -10.87 0.48
CA TYR A 110 -7.75 -12.27 0.63
C TYR A 110 -6.99 -13.19 -0.33
N GLY A 111 -6.67 -12.72 -1.53
CA GLY A 111 -5.83 -13.47 -2.46
C GLY A 111 -4.42 -13.72 -1.90
N TYR A 112 -3.83 -12.73 -1.24
CA TYR A 112 -2.53 -12.89 -0.58
C TYR A 112 -2.63 -13.84 0.62
N ASP A 113 -3.69 -13.76 1.43
CA ASP A 113 -3.88 -14.70 2.55
C ASP A 113 -4.07 -16.15 2.04
N ALA A 114 -4.81 -16.35 0.95
CA ALA A 114 -5.12 -17.66 0.40
C ALA A 114 -3.97 -18.29 -0.40
N TRP A 115 -3.25 -17.47 -1.17
CA TRP A 115 -2.29 -17.95 -2.18
C TRP A 115 -0.87 -17.40 -2.00
N GLY A 116 -0.64 -16.54 -1.01
CA GLY A 116 0.62 -15.83 -0.83
C GLY A 116 0.93 -14.95 -2.05
N GLU A 117 2.22 -14.84 -2.38
CA GLU A 117 2.72 -14.05 -3.50
C GLU A 117 2.19 -14.52 -4.87
N ARG A 118 1.71 -15.77 -4.99
CA ARG A 118 1.13 -16.28 -6.23
C ARG A 118 -0.15 -15.55 -6.64
N VAL A 119 -0.75 -14.75 -5.76
CA VAL A 119 -1.84 -13.84 -6.13
C VAL A 119 -1.41 -12.92 -7.28
N PHE A 120 -0.16 -12.47 -7.34
CA PHE A 120 0.30 -11.53 -8.37
C PHE A 120 0.34 -12.14 -9.77
N GLU A 121 0.54 -13.45 -9.88
CA GLU A 121 0.46 -14.20 -11.14
C GLU A 121 -0.97 -14.23 -11.67
N ARG A 122 -1.95 -14.33 -10.76
CA ARG A 122 -3.39 -14.45 -11.05
C ARG A 122 -4.05 -13.11 -11.39
N MET A 123 -3.44 -11.98 -11.03
CA MET A 123 -4.00 -10.67 -11.26
C MET A 123 -3.78 -10.18 -12.70
N HIS A 124 -4.87 -9.73 -13.32
CA HIS A 124 -4.87 -9.00 -14.59
C HIS A 124 -5.22 -7.54 -14.29
N GLY A 125 -4.32 -6.62 -14.60
CA GLY A 125 -4.51 -5.24 -14.18
C GLY A 125 -3.29 -4.36 -14.34
N MET A 126 -3.37 -3.21 -13.70
CA MET A 126 -2.26 -2.27 -13.53
C MET A 126 -2.21 -1.87 -12.05
N TRP A 127 -1.05 -1.90 -11.42
CA TRP A 127 -0.97 -1.69 -9.98
C TRP A 127 0.41 -1.27 -9.50
N ALA A 128 0.39 -0.52 -8.40
CA ALA A 128 1.46 -0.40 -7.44
C ALA A 128 0.82 -0.61 -6.07
N LEU A 129 1.40 -1.48 -5.25
CA LEU A 129 0.87 -1.80 -3.93
C LEU A 129 1.96 -2.06 -2.93
N ALA A 130 1.59 -1.92 -1.66
CA ALA A 130 2.36 -2.38 -0.52
C ALA A 130 1.42 -3.11 0.45
N LEU A 131 1.86 -4.25 0.96
CA LEU A 131 1.14 -5.09 1.91
C LEU A 131 2.05 -5.39 3.10
N TRP A 132 1.53 -5.19 4.30
CA TRP A 132 2.20 -5.51 5.55
C TRP A 132 1.53 -6.70 6.22
N ASP A 133 2.32 -7.69 6.65
CA ASP A 133 1.86 -8.79 7.50
C ASP A 133 2.42 -8.61 8.91
N GLU A 134 1.55 -8.22 9.85
CA GLU A 134 1.91 -7.95 11.25
C GLU A 134 2.42 -9.21 11.95
N ARG A 135 1.99 -10.40 11.51
CA ARG A 135 2.43 -11.67 12.11
C ARG A 135 3.88 -11.98 11.80
N THR A 136 4.33 -11.63 10.59
CA THR A 136 5.70 -11.94 10.12
C THR A 136 6.62 -10.72 10.20
N GLY A 137 6.07 -9.52 10.36
CA GLY A 137 6.82 -8.26 10.33
C GLY A 137 7.40 -7.97 8.93
N GLN A 138 6.73 -8.45 7.88
CA GLN A 138 7.21 -8.35 6.51
C GLN A 138 6.40 -7.32 5.70
N LEU A 139 7.12 -6.49 4.96
CA LEU A 139 6.57 -5.65 3.92
C LEU A 139 6.77 -6.33 2.57
N LEU A 140 5.70 -6.41 1.79
CA LEU A 140 5.77 -6.75 0.38
C LEU A 140 5.35 -5.54 -0.44
N CYS A 141 6.18 -5.16 -1.40
CA CYS A 141 5.87 -4.14 -2.40
C CYS A 141 5.83 -4.79 -3.79
N ALA A 142 4.80 -4.49 -4.59
CA ALA A 142 4.67 -5.03 -5.93
C ALA A 142 4.18 -3.98 -6.94
N ARG A 143 4.67 -4.09 -8.18
CA ARG A 143 4.17 -3.35 -9.34
C ARG A 143 3.65 -4.32 -10.40
N ASP A 144 2.81 -3.82 -11.30
CA ASP A 144 2.40 -4.55 -12.48
C ASP A 144 3.56 -4.82 -13.44
N ARG A 145 3.35 -5.77 -14.35
CA ARG A 145 4.35 -6.37 -15.24
C ARG A 145 5.17 -5.38 -16.07
N ILE A 146 4.62 -4.21 -16.38
CA ILE A 146 5.30 -3.16 -17.15
C ILE A 146 5.45 -1.86 -16.36
N GLY A 147 5.06 -1.85 -15.09
CA GLY A 147 5.16 -0.70 -14.21
C GLY A 147 4.24 0.47 -14.60
N LYS A 148 3.01 0.23 -15.05
CA LYS A 148 2.05 1.31 -15.37
C LYS A 148 1.82 2.28 -14.22
N LYS A 149 1.80 1.79 -12.97
CA LYS A 149 1.67 2.65 -11.78
C LYS A 149 3.05 2.91 -11.17
N PRO A 150 3.38 4.17 -10.84
CA PRO A 150 4.68 4.50 -10.27
C PRO A 150 4.77 4.06 -8.81
N LEU A 151 5.95 3.55 -8.44
CA LEU A 151 6.34 3.25 -7.08
C LEU A 151 7.84 3.55 -6.97
N TYR A 152 8.17 4.65 -6.31
CA TYR A 152 9.52 5.05 -5.97
C TYR A 152 9.82 4.59 -4.55
N TRP A 153 11.09 4.36 -4.25
CA TRP A 153 11.54 3.96 -2.94
C TRP A 153 12.92 4.52 -2.60
N TRP A 154 13.20 4.58 -1.31
CA TRP A 154 14.50 4.90 -0.73
C TRP A 154 14.75 3.91 0.42
N HIS A 155 15.97 3.39 0.50
CA HIS A 155 16.32 2.34 1.45
C HIS A 155 17.72 2.54 2.00
N ARG A 156 17.83 3.00 3.25
CA ARG A 156 19.09 3.18 3.99
C ARG A 156 18.86 3.12 5.49
N ASP A 157 19.92 2.87 6.26
CA ASP A 157 19.94 3.00 7.73
C ASP A 157 18.78 2.32 8.45
N GLY A 158 18.42 1.12 8.01
CA GLY A 158 17.34 0.36 8.63
C GLY A 158 15.94 0.84 8.29
N ARG A 159 15.79 1.70 7.27
CA ARG A 159 14.53 2.30 6.84
C ARG A 159 14.25 2.01 5.39
N PHE A 160 12.99 1.73 5.08
CA PHE A 160 12.48 1.64 3.72
C PHE A 160 11.32 2.61 3.59
N VAL A 161 11.42 3.57 2.68
CA VAL A 161 10.40 4.61 2.45
C VAL A 161 9.97 4.52 1.00
N PHE A 162 8.67 4.47 0.73
CA PHE A 162 8.14 4.38 -0.63
C PHE A 162 7.00 5.37 -0.88
N ALA A 163 6.81 5.74 -2.15
CA ALA A 163 5.68 6.56 -2.56
C ALA A 163 5.37 6.46 -4.06
N SER A 164 4.19 6.91 -4.46
CA SER A 164 3.85 7.08 -5.88
C SER A 164 4.64 8.19 -6.58
N GLU A 165 5.19 9.17 -5.85
CA GLU A 165 6.00 10.27 -6.40
C GLU A 165 7.15 10.60 -5.44
N ILE A 166 8.34 10.91 -5.98
CA ILE A 166 9.58 11.14 -5.21
C ILE A 166 9.40 12.22 -4.14
N LYS A 167 8.66 13.31 -4.43
CA LYS A 167 8.44 14.42 -3.48
C LYS A 167 7.85 13.99 -2.13
N ALA A 168 7.06 12.92 -2.09
CA ALA A 168 6.54 12.39 -0.84
C ALA A 168 7.63 11.69 -0.01
N ILE A 169 8.60 11.04 -0.65
CA ILE A 169 9.77 10.43 0.03
C ILE A 169 10.64 11.53 0.64
N LEU A 170 10.82 12.65 -0.06
CA LEU A 170 11.61 13.81 0.40
C LEU A 170 11.02 14.54 1.62
N GLU A 171 9.82 14.17 2.08
CA GLU A 171 9.26 14.65 3.35
C GLU A 171 9.76 13.87 4.56
N HIS A 172 10.34 12.68 4.35
CA HIS A 172 10.93 11.91 5.44
C HIS A 172 12.22 12.59 5.92
N PRO A 173 12.39 12.90 7.22
CA PRO A 173 13.53 13.70 7.71
C PRO A 173 14.91 13.09 7.45
N ALA A 174 14.99 11.76 7.33
CA ALA A 174 16.24 11.06 7.02
C ALA A 174 16.61 11.06 5.52
N VAL A 175 15.74 11.57 4.64
CA VAL A 175 16.00 11.58 3.19
C VAL A 175 16.56 12.94 2.80
N GLU A 176 17.83 12.95 2.42
CA GLU A 176 18.49 14.15 1.93
C GLU A 176 18.07 14.48 0.49
N ARG A 177 17.87 15.77 0.20
CA ARG A 177 17.53 16.27 -1.14
C ARG A 177 18.81 16.43 -1.96
N GLN A 178 19.48 15.32 -2.27
CA GLN A 178 20.70 15.30 -3.06
C GLN A 178 20.57 14.32 -4.23
N VAL A 179 21.24 14.65 -5.33
CA VAL A 179 21.39 13.73 -6.46
C VAL A 179 22.56 12.82 -6.15
N GLU A 180 22.33 11.51 -6.23
CA GLU A 180 23.41 10.54 -6.18
C GLU A 180 24.01 10.42 -7.57
N TRP A 181 25.27 10.80 -7.69
CA TRP A 181 26.02 10.78 -8.94
C TRP A 181 26.75 9.45 -9.17
N GLU A 182 26.63 8.50 -8.25
CA GLU A 182 27.32 7.20 -8.30
C GLU A 182 26.32 6.08 -8.61
N GLU A 183 26.60 5.31 -9.68
CA GLU A 183 25.91 4.06 -10.07
C GLU A 183 26.55 2.83 -9.44
#